data_AF-J4U9Y8-F1
#
_entry.id   AF-J4U9Y8-F1
#
_cell.length_a   1.000
_cell.length_b   1.000
_cell.length_c   1.000
_cell.angle_alpha   90.00
_cell.angle_beta   90.00
_cell.angle_gamma   90.00
#
_symmetry.space_group_name_H-M   'P 1'
#
loop_
_entity.id
_entity.type
_entity.pdbx_description
1 polymer ?
#
loop_
_entity_poly.entity_id
_entity_poly.type
_entity_poly.pdbx_seq_one_letter_code
_entity_poly.pdbx_strand_id
1 'polypeptide(L)'
;MPAPVANPESETRYLDSRPASILSRTSADIQAGRQQDAYMKEVVTEAVKGALVGAAAFVPANWALKRRFPYYRNLPLQGKAFLGLLFVVPCGTVFAEKAGEHFIARNQWQGAGKDELDKEARLAEQRWQGLSTTDKLKDWAARHQYSIIGGSWVASMALAFGIVARDRYQTFPQKIVQARMWAQGLTVAVLVASAVAAGVNAKGEKPKKPVDHSWQDMLDMNGSLTKAERIQLHAARKAGEKMQKEEQKEEHEHASSDKAHAV
;
A
#
# COMPACT_ATOMS: atom_id res chain seq x y z
N MET A 1 -33.02 -40.27 -62.84
CA MET A 1 -33.46 -39.00 -62.23
C MET A 1 -32.26 -38.37 -61.56
N PRO A 2 -31.90 -37.10 -61.84
CA PRO A 2 -30.68 -36.49 -61.35
C PRO A 2 -30.82 -36.04 -59.88
N ALA A 3 -29.69 -36.07 -59.15
CA ALA A 3 -29.57 -35.71 -57.74
C ALA A 3 -29.86 -34.21 -57.50
N PRO A 4 -30.44 -33.85 -56.35
CA PRO A 4 -30.74 -32.46 -56.03
C PRO A 4 -29.44 -31.66 -55.85
N VAL A 5 -29.34 -30.57 -56.62
CA VAL A 5 -28.24 -29.60 -56.59
C VAL A 5 -28.21 -28.92 -55.22
N ALA A 6 -27.11 -29.07 -54.49
CA ALA A 6 -26.87 -28.37 -53.24
C ALA A 6 -26.80 -26.85 -53.51
N ASN A 7 -27.72 -26.11 -52.88
CA ASN A 7 -27.79 -24.66 -52.97
C ASN A 7 -26.69 -24.04 -52.07
N PRO A 8 -25.70 -23.30 -52.62
CA PRO A 8 -24.61 -22.71 -51.82
C PRO A 8 -25.08 -21.57 -50.91
N GLU A 9 -26.30 -21.05 -51.07
CA GLU A 9 -26.84 -19.97 -50.23
C GLU A 9 -27.32 -20.43 -48.85
N SER A 10 -27.48 -21.74 -48.61
CA SER A 10 -27.89 -22.22 -47.29
C SER A 10 -26.75 -22.27 -46.27
N GLU A 11 -25.48 -22.30 -46.69
CA GLU A 11 -24.33 -22.33 -45.76
C GLU A 11 -23.96 -20.93 -45.23
N THR A 12 -24.17 -19.88 -46.03
CA THR A 12 -23.82 -18.50 -45.63
C THR A 12 -24.80 -17.92 -44.60
N ARG A 13 -26.04 -18.43 -44.54
CA ARG A 13 -27.08 -17.98 -43.60
C ARG A 13 -26.87 -18.46 -42.15
N TYR A 14 -26.06 -19.49 -41.92
CA TYR A 14 -25.79 -20.01 -40.56
C TYR A 14 -24.67 -19.26 -39.81
N LEU A 15 -23.83 -18.48 -40.52
CA LEU A 15 -22.74 -17.73 -39.89
C LEU A 15 -23.18 -16.37 -39.31
N ASP A 16 -24.37 -15.87 -39.67
CA ASP A 16 -24.84 -14.52 -39.32
C ASP A 16 -25.77 -14.49 -38.09
N SER A 17 -26.34 -15.63 -37.70
CA SER A 17 -27.35 -15.73 -36.63
C SER A 17 -26.83 -16.31 -35.31
N ARG A 18 -25.54 -16.14 -34.98
CA ARG A 18 -25.10 -16.35 -33.58
C ARG A 18 -25.62 -15.20 -32.74
N PRO A 19 -26.35 -15.44 -31.63
CA PRO A 19 -26.91 -14.36 -30.83
C PRO A 19 -25.78 -13.46 -30.34
N ALA A 20 -25.88 -12.16 -30.59
CA ALA A 20 -24.85 -11.15 -30.27
C ALA A 20 -24.36 -11.20 -28.81
N SER A 21 -25.18 -11.76 -27.90
CA SER A 21 -24.84 -12.01 -26.50
C SER A 21 -23.74 -13.06 -26.31
N ILE A 22 -23.59 -14.04 -27.19
CA ILE A 22 -22.50 -15.03 -27.11
C ILE A 22 -21.18 -14.36 -27.51
N LEU A 23 -21.18 -13.56 -28.58
CA LEU A 23 -19.98 -12.85 -29.05
C LEU A 23 -19.49 -11.78 -28.06
N SER A 24 -20.42 -11.04 -27.43
CA SER A 24 -20.07 -10.08 -26.38
C SER A 24 -19.50 -10.76 -25.12
N ARG A 25 -20.05 -11.91 -24.72
CA ARG A 25 -19.53 -12.68 -23.59
C ARG A 25 -18.13 -13.24 -23.88
N THR A 26 -17.94 -13.85 -25.05
CA THR A 26 -16.63 -14.39 -25.44
C THR A 26 -15.56 -13.29 -25.55
N SER A 27 -15.91 -12.11 -26.08
CA SER A 27 -14.97 -10.98 -26.14
C SER A 27 -14.65 -10.39 -24.76
N ALA A 28 -15.63 -10.35 -23.84
CA ALA A 28 -15.41 -9.95 -22.45
C ALA A 28 -14.51 -10.95 -21.70
N ASP A 29 -14.77 -12.25 -21.87
CA ASP A 29 -13.95 -13.32 -21.27
C ASP A 29 -12.51 -13.31 -21.81
N ILE A 30 -12.34 -13.08 -23.11
CA ILE A 30 -11.01 -12.92 -23.73
C ILE A 30 -10.30 -11.66 -23.22
N GLN A 31 -11.02 -10.55 -23.04
CA GLN A 31 -10.44 -9.34 -22.45
C GLN A 31 -10.06 -9.55 -20.99
N ALA A 32 -10.88 -10.24 -20.21
CA ALA A 32 -10.60 -10.59 -18.82
C ALA A 32 -9.35 -11.49 -18.72
N GLY A 33 -9.23 -12.51 -19.58
CA GLY A 33 -8.04 -13.34 -19.69
C GLY A 33 -6.78 -12.52 -20.01
N ARG A 34 -6.85 -11.63 -21.01
CA ARG A 34 -5.72 -10.75 -21.35
C ARG A 34 -5.31 -9.81 -20.21
N GLN A 35 -6.28 -9.29 -19.46
CA GLN A 35 -6.01 -8.45 -18.28
C GLN A 35 -5.32 -9.24 -17.17
N GLN A 36 -5.76 -10.48 -16.91
CA GLN A 36 -5.13 -11.38 -15.94
C GLN A 36 -3.71 -11.74 -16.35
N ASP A 37 -3.47 -12.06 -17.62
CA ASP A 37 -2.13 -12.37 -18.14
C ASP A 37 -1.18 -11.17 -18.00
N ALA A 38 -1.66 -9.97 -18.33
CA ALA A 38 -0.88 -8.74 -18.17
C ALA A 38 -0.56 -8.44 -16.70
N TYR A 39 -1.54 -8.63 -15.81
CA TYR A 39 -1.36 -8.49 -14.36
C TYR A 39 -0.34 -9.51 -13.83
N MET A 40 -0.50 -10.79 -14.16
CA MET A 40 0.42 -11.85 -13.75
C MET A 40 1.84 -11.60 -14.25
N LYS A 41 2.01 -11.17 -15.50
CA LYS A 41 3.33 -10.84 -16.06
C LYS A 41 4.02 -9.73 -15.27
N GLU A 42 3.30 -8.65 -14.93
CA GLU A 42 3.87 -7.54 -14.17
C GLU A 42 4.24 -7.97 -12.75
N VAL A 43 3.32 -8.64 -12.05
CA VAL A 43 3.53 -9.14 -10.69
C VAL A 43 4.71 -10.11 -10.63
N VAL A 44 4.80 -11.07 -11.55
CA VAL A 44 5.90 -12.04 -11.59
C VAL A 44 7.24 -11.35 -11.91
N THR A 45 7.24 -10.39 -12.84
CA THR A 45 8.47 -9.66 -13.19
C THR A 45 9.02 -8.90 -11.99
N GLU A 46 8.15 -8.21 -11.24
CA GLU A 46 8.55 -7.48 -10.03
C GLU A 46 8.88 -8.42 -8.87
N ALA A 47 8.17 -9.54 -8.71
CA ALA A 47 8.51 -10.57 -7.74
C ALA A 47 9.92 -11.13 -7.95
N VAL A 48 10.31 -11.38 -9.21
CA VAL A 48 11.67 -11.84 -9.56
C VAL A 48 12.70 -10.76 -9.22
N LYS A 49 12.43 -9.48 -9.49
CA LYS A 49 13.31 -8.38 -9.07
C LYS A 49 13.45 -8.33 -7.55
N GLY A 50 12.36 -8.44 -6.81
CA GLY A 50 12.35 -8.50 -5.34
C GLY A 50 13.16 -9.69 -4.80
N ALA A 51 13.02 -10.86 -5.42
CA ALA A 51 13.80 -12.05 -5.08
C ALA A 51 15.30 -11.84 -5.31
N LEU A 52 15.70 -11.17 -6.40
CA LEU A 52 17.09 -10.81 -6.67
C LEU A 52 17.64 -9.82 -5.64
N VAL A 53 16.84 -8.83 -5.23
CA VAL A 53 17.21 -7.90 -4.15
C VAL A 53 17.41 -8.66 -2.84
N GLY A 54 16.50 -9.57 -2.49
CA GLY A 54 16.63 -10.43 -1.31
C GLY A 54 17.88 -11.31 -1.35
N ALA A 55 18.19 -11.89 -2.51
CA ALA A 55 19.40 -12.69 -2.71
C ALA A 55 20.66 -11.82 -2.58
N ALA A 56 20.67 -10.64 -3.17
CA ALA A 56 21.78 -9.68 -3.08
C ALA A 56 22.02 -9.23 -1.63
N ALA A 57 20.97 -9.08 -0.81
CA ALA A 57 21.09 -8.80 0.61
C ALA A 57 21.61 -10.00 1.42
N PHE A 58 21.23 -11.23 1.04
CA PHE A 58 21.65 -12.44 1.74
C PHE A 58 23.15 -12.77 1.54
N VAL A 59 23.72 -12.51 0.37
CA VAL A 59 25.14 -12.79 0.08
C VAL A 59 26.11 -12.17 1.11
N PRO A 60 26.10 -10.84 1.38
CA PRO A 60 26.96 -10.24 2.38
C PRO A 60 26.61 -10.70 3.81
N ALA A 61 25.34 -10.94 4.10
CA ALA A 61 24.92 -11.48 5.40
C ALA A 61 25.51 -12.88 5.66
N ASN A 62 25.39 -13.79 4.69
CA ASN A 62 25.96 -15.13 4.75
C ASN A 62 27.50 -15.09 4.87
N TRP A 63 28.16 -14.18 4.15
CA TRP A 63 29.60 -13.98 4.28
C TRP A 63 30.00 -13.51 5.70
N ALA A 64 29.31 -12.51 6.24
CA ALA A 64 29.55 -12.00 7.58
C ALA A 64 29.30 -13.08 8.65
N LEU A 65 28.21 -13.84 8.53
CA LEU A 65 27.87 -14.93 9.45
C LEU A 65 28.93 -16.04 9.43
N LYS A 66 29.41 -16.44 8.23
CA LYS A 66 30.51 -17.41 8.10
C LYS A 66 31.81 -16.94 8.76
N ARG A 67 32.12 -15.64 8.70
CA ARG A 67 33.33 -15.06 9.30
C ARG A 67 33.22 -14.95 10.82
N ARG A 68 32.07 -14.55 11.37
CA ARG A 68 31.93 -14.24 12.80
C ARG A 68 31.58 -15.45 13.66
N PHE A 69 30.79 -16.40 13.16
CA PHE A 69 30.21 -17.46 13.97
C PHE A 69 30.74 -18.86 13.57
N PRO A 70 31.57 -19.51 14.41
CA PRO A 70 32.05 -20.87 14.17
C PRO A 70 30.91 -21.88 14.03
N TYR A 71 29.84 -21.72 14.81
CA TYR A 71 28.64 -22.56 14.73
C TYR A 71 27.98 -22.48 13.35
N TYR A 72 27.91 -21.29 12.75
CA TYR A 72 27.34 -21.09 11.42
C TYR A 72 28.15 -21.77 10.31
N ARG A 73 29.48 -21.84 10.47
CA ARG A 73 30.35 -22.56 9.51
C ARG A 73 29.97 -24.04 9.43
N ASN A 74 29.69 -24.64 10.59
CA ASN A 74 29.31 -26.05 10.73
C ASN A 74 27.83 -26.33 10.42
N LEU A 75 27.02 -25.29 10.17
CA LEU A 75 25.61 -25.46 9.84
C LEU A 75 25.46 -26.24 8.52
N PRO A 76 24.58 -27.26 8.45
CA PRO A 76 24.35 -28.04 7.23
C PRO A 76 23.85 -27.14 6.09
N LEU A 77 24.05 -27.59 4.85
CA LEU A 77 23.66 -26.84 3.65
C LEU A 77 22.18 -26.43 3.67
N GLN A 78 21.31 -27.33 4.15
CA GLN A 78 19.87 -27.11 4.28
C GLN A 78 19.55 -25.91 5.18
N GLY A 79 20.24 -25.77 6.30
CA GLY A 79 20.04 -24.63 7.22
C GLY A 79 20.50 -23.30 6.60
N LYS A 80 21.58 -23.32 5.81
CA LYS A 80 22.05 -22.14 5.07
C LYS A 80 21.06 -21.75 3.96
N ALA A 81 20.51 -22.73 3.24
CA ALA A 81 19.50 -22.51 2.21
C ALA A 81 18.20 -21.94 2.78
N PHE A 82 17.74 -22.48 3.92
CA PHE A 82 16.56 -21.97 4.63
C PHE A 82 16.72 -20.50 5.01
N LEU A 83 17.88 -20.11 5.55
CA LEU A 83 18.15 -18.71 5.86
C LEU A 83 18.17 -17.83 4.60
N GLY A 84 18.68 -18.33 3.48
CA GLY A 84 18.57 -17.61 2.20
C GLY A 84 17.12 -17.41 1.77
N LEU A 85 16.28 -18.43 1.93
CA LEU A 85 14.85 -18.36 1.61
C LEU A 85 14.12 -17.28 2.43
N LEU A 86 14.48 -17.12 3.71
CA LEU A 86 13.92 -16.08 4.58
C LEU A 86 14.22 -14.64 4.11
N PHE A 87 15.24 -14.44 3.27
CA PHE A 87 15.51 -13.14 2.64
C PHE A 87 14.80 -13.02 1.28
N VAL A 88 14.88 -14.08 0.46
CA VAL A 88 14.40 -14.06 -0.92
C VAL A 88 12.87 -13.99 -1.00
N VAL A 89 12.16 -14.84 -0.25
CA VAL A 89 10.70 -14.96 -0.36
C VAL A 89 9.98 -13.70 0.09
N PRO A 90 10.26 -13.13 1.29
CA PRO A 90 9.55 -11.93 1.73
C PRO A 90 9.82 -10.70 0.84
N CYS A 91 11.06 -10.55 0.34
CA CYS A 91 11.36 -9.47 -0.59
C CYS A 91 10.61 -9.65 -1.93
N GLY A 92 10.54 -10.88 -2.45
CA GLY A 92 9.75 -11.19 -3.64
C GLY A 92 8.26 -10.90 -3.45
N THR A 93 7.67 -11.30 -2.32
CA THR A 93 6.24 -11.08 -2.06
C THR A 93 5.88 -9.61 -1.91
N VAL A 94 6.71 -8.80 -1.23
CA VAL A 94 6.47 -7.36 -1.09
C VAL A 94 6.50 -6.65 -2.45
N PHE A 95 7.45 -7.00 -3.31
CA PHE A 95 7.51 -6.42 -4.66
C PHE A 95 6.33 -6.87 -5.52
N ALA A 96 5.91 -8.13 -5.39
CA ALA A 96 4.73 -8.67 -6.07
C ALA A 96 3.45 -7.90 -5.68
N GLU A 97 3.23 -7.68 -4.38
CA GLU A 97 2.08 -6.91 -3.89
C GLU A 97 2.10 -5.47 -4.41
N LYS A 98 3.25 -4.79 -4.34
CA LYS A 98 3.39 -3.41 -4.82
C LYS A 98 3.13 -3.29 -6.32
N ALA A 99 3.58 -4.26 -7.10
CA ALA A 99 3.30 -4.33 -8.53
C ALA A 99 1.80 -4.53 -8.79
N GLY A 100 1.15 -5.37 -7.99
CA GLY A 100 -0.29 -5.61 -8.10
C GLY A 100 -1.12 -4.37 -7.82
N GLU A 101 -0.80 -3.65 -6.74
CA GLU A 101 -1.39 -2.35 -6.40
C GLU A 101 -1.20 -1.36 -7.57
N HIS A 102 0.02 -1.28 -8.11
CA HIS A 102 0.36 -0.34 -9.17
C HIS A 102 -0.32 -0.66 -10.52
N PHE A 103 -0.49 -1.94 -10.86
CA PHE A 103 -1.24 -2.35 -12.05
C PHE A 103 -2.72 -1.99 -11.92
N ILE A 104 -3.32 -2.31 -10.77
CA ILE A 104 -4.74 -2.00 -10.49
C ILE A 104 -4.97 -0.50 -10.50
N ALA A 105 -4.11 0.28 -9.82
CA ALA A 105 -4.17 1.73 -9.79
C ALA A 105 -4.17 2.34 -11.21
N ARG A 106 -3.38 1.79 -12.14
CA ARG A 106 -3.29 2.30 -13.51
C ARG A 106 -4.44 1.87 -14.42
N ASN A 107 -4.97 0.65 -14.23
CA ASN A 107 -5.88 0.04 -15.19
C ASN A 107 -7.35 0.05 -14.77
N GLN A 108 -7.68 -0.01 -13.47
CA GLN A 108 -9.07 0.02 -12.99
C GLN A 108 -9.61 1.45 -12.83
N TRP A 109 -8.76 2.43 -12.55
CA TRP A 109 -9.17 3.81 -12.40
C TRP A 109 -9.07 4.50 -13.77
N GLN A 110 -10.16 4.48 -14.55
CA GLN A 110 -10.27 5.22 -15.82
C GLN A 110 -11.51 6.14 -15.78
N GLY A 111 -11.41 7.34 -16.35
CA GLY A 111 -12.49 8.34 -16.39
C GLY A 111 -12.37 9.46 -15.35
N ALA A 112 -13.49 10.14 -15.07
CA ALA A 112 -13.56 11.37 -14.27
C ALA A 112 -12.92 11.25 -12.86
N GLY A 113 -13.01 10.09 -12.22
CA GLY A 113 -12.41 9.88 -10.90
C GLY A 113 -10.87 9.90 -10.89
N LYS A 114 -10.23 9.45 -11.98
CA LYS A 114 -8.77 9.53 -12.13
C LYS A 114 -8.32 10.96 -12.41
N ASP A 115 -9.07 11.71 -13.22
CA ASP A 115 -8.75 13.09 -13.55
C ASP A 115 -8.81 14.02 -12.32
N GLU A 116 -9.74 13.78 -11.40
CA GLU A 116 -9.80 14.52 -10.13
C GLU A 116 -8.68 14.11 -9.19
N LEU A 117 -8.39 12.80 -9.04
CA LEU A 117 -7.23 12.34 -8.26
C LEU A 117 -5.91 12.91 -8.78
N ASP A 118 -5.72 12.96 -10.10
CA ASP A 118 -4.54 13.56 -10.72
C ASP A 118 -4.52 15.08 -10.53
N LYS A 119 -5.68 15.76 -10.56
CA LYS A 119 -5.79 17.20 -10.29
C LYS A 119 -5.45 17.51 -8.84
N GLU A 120 -5.99 16.77 -7.89
CA GLU A 120 -5.65 16.87 -6.47
C GLU A 120 -4.17 16.59 -6.22
N ALA A 121 -3.61 15.55 -6.85
CA ALA A 121 -2.18 15.24 -6.78
C ALA A 121 -1.31 16.38 -7.32
N ARG A 122 -1.68 16.99 -8.46
CA ARG A 122 -1.00 18.17 -9.00
C ARG A 122 -1.08 19.37 -8.06
N LEU A 123 -2.23 19.64 -7.46
CA LEU A 123 -2.40 20.72 -6.49
C LEU A 123 -1.65 20.46 -5.19
N ALA A 124 -1.58 19.21 -4.75
CA ALA A 124 -0.75 18.78 -3.61
C ALA A 124 0.74 18.97 -3.92
N GLU A 125 1.19 18.62 -5.12
CA GLU A 125 2.57 18.82 -5.57
C GLU A 125 2.93 20.30 -5.73
N GLN A 126 2.03 21.13 -6.24
CA GLN A 126 2.24 22.59 -6.30
C GLN A 126 2.36 23.19 -4.89
N ARG A 127 1.49 22.77 -3.96
CA ARG A 127 1.61 23.14 -2.55
C ARG A 127 2.94 22.64 -1.97
N TRP A 128 3.32 21.41 -2.28
CA TRP A 128 4.58 20.80 -1.87
C TRP A 128 5.78 21.64 -2.30
N GLN A 129 5.81 22.04 -3.57
CA GLN A 129 6.90 22.82 -4.14
C GLN A 129 7.06 24.18 -3.47
N GLY A 130 5.96 24.80 -3.05
CA GLY A 130 5.93 26.06 -2.29
C GLY A 130 6.36 25.96 -0.82
N LEU A 131 6.50 24.75 -0.26
CA LEU A 131 6.94 24.57 1.13
C LEU A 131 8.45 24.85 1.30
N SER A 132 8.80 25.33 2.50
CA SER A 132 10.19 25.47 2.94
C SER A 132 10.87 24.09 3.01
N THR A 133 12.20 24.05 2.94
CA THR A 133 12.98 22.79 2.98
C THR A 133 12.74 21.98 4.25
N THR A 134 12.55 22.67 5.39
CA THR A 134 12.22 22.04 6.66
C THR A 134 10.81 21.47 6.69
N ASP A 135 9.83 22.14 6.08
CA ASP A 135 8.45 21.65 6.04
C ASP A 135 8.31 20.50 5.05
N LYS A 136 9.06 20.54 3.93
CA LYS A 136 9.22 19.41 3.02
C LYS A 136 9.77 18.18 3.72
N LEU A 137 10.79 18.34 4.57
CA LEU A 137 11.35 17.21 5.31
C LEU A 137 10.33 16.65 6.32
N LYS A 138 9.63 17.52 7.05
CA LYS A 138 8.61 17.11 8.03
C LYS A 138 7.47 16.34 7.39
N ASP A 139 6.91 16.83 6.30
CA ASP A 139 5.80 16.12 5.65
C ASP A 139 6.27 14.87 4.90
N TRP A 140 7.48 14.84 4.34
CA TRP A 140 8.06 13.59 3.82
C TRP A 140 8.17 12.55 4.93
N ALA A 141 8.66 12.96 6.11
CA ALA A 141 8.74 12.09 7.26
C ALA A 141 7.35 11.63 7.76
N ALA A 142 6.35 12.50 7.71
CA ALA A 142 4.96 12.15 8.06
C ALA A 142 4.35 11.13 7.08
N ARG A 143 4.60 11.29 5.77
CA ARG A 143 4.15 10.34 4.72
C ARG A 143 4.82 8.97 4.82
N HIS A 144 6.09 8.95 5.24
CA HIS A 144 6.88 7.72 5.36
C HIS A 144 7.12 7.29 6.82
N GLN A 145 6.25 7.68 7.75
CA GLN A 145 6.42 7.44 9.18
C GLN A 145 6.71 5.95 9.52
N TYR A 146 5.96 5.02 8.92
CA TYR A 146 6.14 3.59 9.16
C TYR A 146 7.47 3.07 8.61
N SER A 147 7.89 3.55 7.44
CA SER A 147 9.17 3.18 6.84
C SER A 147 10.35 3.71 7.64
N ILE A 148 10.24 4.93 8.19
CA ILE A 148 11.28 5.52 9.06
C ILE A 148 11.34 4.79 10.39
N ILE A 149 10.19 4.50 11.00
CA ILE A 149 10.15 3.75 12.27
C ILE A 149 10.74 2.35 12.07
N GLY A 150 10.28 1.62 11.05
CA GLY A 150 10.82 0.30 10.72
C GLY A 150 12.31 0.35 10.38
N GLY A 151 12.74 1.31 9.58
CA GLY A 151 14.14 1.52 9.20
C GLY A 151 15.02 1.86 10.40
N SER A 152 14.58 2.76 11.28
CA SER A 152 15.30 3.12 12.50
C SER A 152 15.42 1.93 13.46
N TRP A 153 14.39 1.10 13.53
CA TRP A 153 14.42 -0.14 14.32
C TRP A 153 15.47 -1.12 13.78
N VAL A 154 15.45 -1.42 12.47
CA VAL A 154 16.47 -2.28 11.85
C VAL A 154 17.87 -1.69 12.03
N ALA A 155 18.03 -0.37 11.83
CA ALA A 155 19.30 0.31 12.00
C ALA A 155 19.82 0.21 13.44
N SER A 156 18.93 0.39 14.44
CA SER A 156 19.27 0.26 15.86
C SER A 156 19.70 -1.16 16.22
N MET A 157 19.02 -2.18 15.68
CA MET A 157 19.40 -3.58 15.87
C MET A 157 20.73 -3.89 15.19
N ALA A 158 20.95 -3.40 13.98
CA ALA A 158 22.19 -3.60 13.26
C ALA A 158 23.38 -2.95 13.99
N LEU A 159 23.18 -1.72 14.51
CA LEU A 159 24.19 -1.01 15.28
C LEU A 159 24.47 -1.71 16.61
N ALA A 160 23.43 -2.07 17.36
CA ALA A 160 23.56 -2.81 18.63
C ALA A 160 24.24 -4.17 18.41
N PHE A 161 23.84 -4.91 17.37
CA PHE A 161 24.48 -6.16 17.01
C PHE A 161 25.94 -5.96 16.60
N GLY A 162 26.26 -4.90 15.86
CA GLY A 162 27.65 -4.56 15.52
C GLY A 162 28.52 -4.31 16.75
N ILE A 163 27.99 -3.60 17.74
CA ILE A 163 28.67 -3.32 19.01
C ILE A 163 28.81 -4.59 19.85
N VAL A 164 27.71 -5.32 20.09
CA VAL A 164 27.69 -6.56 20.90
C VAL A 164 28.51 -7.66 20.26
N ALA A 165 28.51 -7.76 18.93
CA ALA A 165 29.33 -8.73 18.22
C ALA A 165 30.82 -8.49 18.43
N ARG A 166 31.26 -7.30 18.87
CA ARG A 166 32.67 -7.00 19.17
C ARG A 166 33.07 -7.40 20.60
N ASP A 167 32.10 -7.63 21.49
CA ASP A 167 32.35 -7.87 22.91
C ASP A 167 32.56 -9.37 23.25
N ARG A 168 33.70 -9.68 23.88
CA ARG A 168 34.27 -11.05 24.01
C ARG A 168 33.98 -11.70 25.37
N TYR A 169 33.45 -10.97 26.36
CA TYR A 169 33.53 -11.33 27.79
C TYR A 169 32.33 -12.08 28.42
N GLN A 170 31.48 -12.78 27.66
CA GLN A 170 30.35 -13.55 28.22
C GLN A 170 30.27 -15.00 27.69
N THR A 171 29.89 -15.92 28.57
CA THR A 171 29.68 -17.35 28.24
C THR A 171 28.41 -17.54 27.38
N PHE A 172 28.42 -18.53 26.48
CA PHE A 172 27.35 -18.77 25.50
C PHE A 172 25.94 -18.98 26.12
N PRO A 173 25.79 -19.69 27.26
CA PRO A 173 24.48 -19.86 27.92
C PRO A 173 23.90 -18.55 28.46
N GLN A 174 24.75 -17.66 29.00
CA GLN A 174 24.32 -16.36 29.53
C GLN A 174 23.78 -15.45 28.42
N LYS A 175 24.39 -15.50 27.23
CA LYS A 175 23.93 -14.73 26.06
C LYS A 175 22.53 -15.15 25.60
N ILE A 176 22.17 -16.43 25.73
CA ILE A 176 20.83 -16.92 25.34
C ILE A 176 19.75 -16.40 26.28
N VAL A 177 20.01 -16.39 27.58
CA VAL A 177 19.05 -15.86 28.57
C VAL A 177 18.83 -14.36 28.34
N GLN A 178 19.91 -13.61 28.10
CA GLN A 178 19.81 -12.19 27.77
C GLN A 178 19.04 -11.98 26.47
N ALA A 179 19.34 -12.74 25.41
CA ALA A 179 18.67 -12.62 24.13
C ALA A 179 17.14 -12.75 24.24
N ARG A 180 16.64 -13.60 25.14
CA ARG A 180 15.18 -13.72 25.38
C ARG A 180 14.58 -12.45 25.99
N MET A 181 15.25 -11.83 26.96
CA MET A 181 14.78 -10.57 27.57
C MET A 181 14.80 -9.43 26.55
N TRP A 182 15.87 -9.34 25.75
CA TRP A 182 15.97 -8.37 24.67
C TRP A 182 14.88 -8.59 23.61
N ALA A 183 14.61 -9.84 23.21
CA ALA A 183 13.56 -10.16 22.24
C ALA A 183 12.16 -9.76 22.73
N GLN A 184 11.86 -10.02 23.99
CA GLN A 184 10.59 -9.63 24.61
C GLN A 184 10.45 -8.10 24.66
N GLY A 185 11.46 -7.39 25.17
CA GLY A 185 11.44 -5.93 25.22
C GLY A 185 11.33 -5.29 23.83
N LEU A 186 12.01 -5.88 22.84
CA LEU A 186 11.99 -5.42 21.46
C LEU A 186 10.65 -5.68 20.77
N THR A 187 9.96 -6.77 21.10
CA THR A 187 8.58 -7.02 20.62
C THR A 187 7.62 -5.95 21.15
N VAL A 188 7.70 -5.63 22.45
CA VAL A 188 6.89 -4.56 23.05
C VAL A 188 7.22 -3.21 22.42
N ALA A 189 8.50 -2.91 22.19
CA ALA A 189 8.91 -1.67 21.52
C ALA A 189 8.34 -1.57 20.10
N VAL A 190 8.34 -2.66 19.32
CA VAL A 190 7.73 -2.71 17.98
C VAL A 190 6.23 -2.48 18.04
N LEU A 191 5.53 -3.10 19.01
CA LEU A 191 4.09 -2.89 19.19
C LEU A 191 3.77 -1.44 19.55
N VAL A 192 4.52 -0.83 20.48
CA VAL A 192 4.36 0.58 20.86
C VAL A 192 4.67 1.50 19.70
N ALA A 193 5.75 1.26 18.95
CA ALA A 193 6.11 2.06 17.79
C ALA A 193 5.04 1.96 16.68
N SER A 194 4.51 0.76 16.44
CA SER A 194 3.42 0.52 15.48
C SER A 194 2.13 1.21 15.92
N ALA A 195 1.82 1.19 17.21
CA ALA A 195 0.68 1.90 17.78
C ALA A 195 0.83 3.42 17.62
N VAL A 196 1.97 3.98 18.01
CA VAL A 196 2.24 5.42 17.84
C VAL A 196 2.13 5.83 16.37
N ALA A 197 2.69 5.03 15.45
CA ALA A 197 2.59 5.27 14.01
C ALA A 197 1.15 5.14 13.48
N ALA A 198 0.36 4.21 14.01
CA ALA A 198 -1.08 4.09 13.72
C ALA A 198 -1.91 5.25 14.29
N GLY A 199 -1.28 6.17 15.03
CA GLY A 199 -1.93 7.37 15.54
C GLY A 199 -2.81 7.12 16.77
N VAL A 200 -2.72 5.96 17.44
CA VAL A 200 -3.55 5.69 18.64
C VAL A 200 -3.24 6.61 19.83
N ASN A 201 -2.23 7.49 19.75
CA ASN A 201 -1.95 8.54 20.73
C ASN A 201 -1.78 9.95 20.13
N ALA A 202 -2.31 10.21 18.93
CA ALA A 202 -2.44 11.59 18.48
C ALA A 202 -3.55 12.25 19.31
N LYS A 203 -3.16 12.78 20.48
CA LYS A 203 -3.81 13.81 21.30
C LYS A 203 -5.12 14.26 20.65
N GLY A 204 -6.26 13.78 21.17
CA GLY A 204 -7.62 13.65 20.61
C GLY A 204 -8.21 14.63 19.56
N GLU A 205 -7.46 15.56 19.01
CA GLU A 205 -7.71 16.22 17.75
C GLU A 205 -7.46 15.22 16.61
N LYS A 206 -8.53 14.51 16.25
CA LYS A 206 -8.60 13.81 14.96
C LYS A 206 -8.14 14.83 13.89
N PRO A 207 -7.19 14.49 12.99
CA PRO A 207 -6.84 15.40 11.91
C PRO A 207 -8.15 15.80 11.23
N LYS A 208 -8.43 17.11 11.18
CA LYS A 208 -9.62 17.68 10.53
C LYS A 208 -9.56 17.28 9.07
N LYS A 209 -10.04 16.09 8.76
CA LYS A 209 -10.19 15.64 7.38
C LYS A 209 -11.27 16.55 6.80
N PRO A 210 -10.94 17.41 5.82
CA PRO A 210 -12.00 18.09 5.08
C PRO A 210 -12.98 17.02 4.61
N VAL A 211 -14.28 17.30 4.74
CA VAL A 211 -15.33 16.35 4.36
C VAL A 211 -15.04 15.87 2.95
N ASP A 212 -14.98 14.54 2.81
CA ASP A 212 -14.66 13.92 1.54
C ASP A 212 -15.88 14.08 0.61
N HIS A 213 -15.82 15.12 -0.21
CA HIS A 213 -16.79 15.39 -1.27
C HIS A 213 -16.31 14.82 -2.62
N SER A 214 -15.32 13.93 -2.65
CA SER A 214 -14.79 13.36 -3.90
C SER A 214 -15.88 12.66 -4.72
N TRP A 215 -16.85 12.00 -4.08
CA TRP A 215 -18.00 11.40 -4.76
C TRP A 215 -18.94 12.43 -5.38
N GLN A 216 -19.04 13.63 -4.82
CA GLN A 216 -19.83 14.74 -5.37
C GLN A 216 -19.12 15.38 -6.56
N ASP A 217 -17.80 15.57 -6.48
CA ASP A 217 -16.98 16.05 -7.60
C ASP A 217 -16.99 15.05 -8.77
N MET A 218 -16.96 13.74 -8.48
CA MET A 218 -17.12 12.69 -9.49
C MET A 218 -18.48 12.76 -10.20
N LEU A 219 -19.56 13.10 -9.49
CA LEU A 219 -20.90 13.27 -10.06
C LEU A 219 -21.03 14.54 -10.91
N ASP A 220 -20.42 15.64 -10.50
CA ASP A 220 -20.41 16.89 -11.24
C ASP A 220 -19.60 16.78 -12.55
N MET A 221 -18.47 16.07 -12.54
CA MET A 221 -17.65 15.81 -13.73
C MET A 221 -18.28 14.82 -14.70
N ASN A 222 -18.95 13.77 -14.22
CA ASN A 222 -19.56 12.75 -15.08
C ASN A 222 -20.79 13.26 -15.87
N GLY A 223 -21.22 14.51 -15.62
CA GLY A 223 -22.30 15.16 -16.36
C GLY A 223 -23.68 14.52 -16.14
N SER A 224 -23.80 13.54 -15.24
CA SER A 224 -25.04 12.82 -14.94
C SER A 224 -26.08 13.68 -14.21
N LEU A 225 -25.67 14.82 -13.65
CA LEU A 225 -26.57 15.72 -12.93
C LEU A 225 -27.19 16.76 -13.86
N THR A 226 -28.52 16.78 -13.89
CA THR A 226 -29.30 17.88 -14.45
C THR A 226 -29.00 19.18 -13.70
N LYS A 227 -29.26 20.34 -14.34
CA LYS A 227 -28.96 21.66 -13.76
C LYS A 227 -29.66 21.89 -12.41
N ALA A 228 -30.86 21.31 -12.23
CA ALA A 228 -31.61 21.37 -10.99
C ALA A 228 -30.93 20.55 -9.87
N GLU A 229 -30.46 19.34 -10.18
CA GLU A 229 -29.75 18.47 -9.24
C GLU A 229 -28.41 19.09 -8.79
N ARG A 230 -27.70 19.78 -9.69
CA ARG A 230 -26.49 20.55 -9.34
C ARG A 230 -26.75 21.67 -8.33
N ILE A 231 -27.84 22.43 -8.51
CA ILE A 231 -28.23 23.50 -7.58
C ILE A 231 -28.57 22.91 -6.21
N GLN A 232 -29.26 21.77 -6.18
CA GLN A 232 -29.58 21.05 -4.94
C GLN A 232 -28.31 20.50 -4.26
N LEU A 233 -27.35 19.97 -5.03
CA LEU A 233 -26.06 19.49 -4.52
C LEU A 233 -25.25 20.63 -3.88
N HIS A 234 -25.15 21.78 -4.55
CA HIS A 234 -24.46 22.96 -4.01
C HIS A 234 -25.16 23.53 -2.77
N ALA A 235 -26.49 23.49 -2.71
CA ALA A 235 -27.25 23.87 -1.52
C ALA A 235 -26.99 22.90 -0.36
N ALA A 236 -26.99 21.59 -0.63
CA ALA A 236 -26.66 20.54 0.34
C ALA A 236 -25.23 20.68 0.86
N ARG A 237 -24.26 21.01 0.00
CA ARG A 237 -22.87 21.32 0.40
C ARG A 237 -22.80 22.48 1.39
N LYS A 238 -23.45 23.60 1.07
CA LYS A 238 -23.48 24.77 1.97
C LYS A 238 -24.19 24.49 3.29
N ALA A 239 -25.22 23.64 3.28
CA ALA A 239 -25.91 23.21 4.48
C ALA A 239 -25.02 22.31 5.36
N GLY A 240 -24.34 21.32 4.77
CA GLY A 240 -23.40 20.46 5.47
C GLY A 240 -22.21 21.21 6.06
N GLU A 241 -21.60 22.13 5.30
CA GLU A 241 -20.51 22.99 5.79
C GLU A 241 -20.93 23.90 6.95
N LYS A 242 -22.22 24.30 7.01
CA LYS A 242 -22.76 25.08 8.13
C LYS A 242 -22.98 24.23 9.37
N MET A 243 -23.67 23.09 9.23
CA MET A 243 -23.92 22.18 10.36
C MET A 243 -22.61 21.72 11.00
N GLN A 244 -21.59 21.43 10.18
CA GLN A 244 -20.29 21.02 10.71
C GLN A 244 -19.56 22.15 11.46
N LYS A 245 -19.72 23.41 11.02
CA LYS A 245 -19.19 24.56 11.75
C LYS A 245 -19.93 24.80 13.06
N GLU A 246 -21.23 24.49 13.11
CA GLU A 246 -22.06 24.56 14.30
C GLU A 246 -21.68 23.45 15.30
N GLU A 247 -21.63 22.18 14.88
CA GLU A 247 -21.13 21.07 15.70
C GLU A 247 -19.71 21.32 16.23
N GLN A 248 -18.80 21.84 15.38
CA GLN A 248 -17.44 22.17 15.82
C GLN A 248 -17.41 23.31 16.84
N LYS A 249 -18.36 24.24 16.77
CA LYS A 249 -18.48 25.34 17.73
C LYS A 249 -19.01 24.82 19.07
N GLU A 250 -20.00 23.92 19.02
CA GLU A 250 -20.55 23.25 20.20
C GLU A 250 -19.52 22.36 20.88
N GLU A 251 -18.77 21.53 20.15
CA GLU A 251 -17.68 20.72 20.71
C GLU A 251 -16.59 21.60 21.36
N HIS A 252 -16.25 22.74 20.75
CA HIS A 252 -15.29 23.69 21.33
C HIS A 252 -15.81 24.33 22.62
N GLU A 253 -17.11 24.63 22.68
CA GLU A 253 -17.76 25.24 23.84
C GLU A 253 -17.88 24.23 24.99
N HIS A 254 -18.24 22.98 24.70
CA HIS A 254 -18.23 21.87 25.65
C HIS A 254 -16.84 21.56 26.19
N ALA A 255 -15.82 21.48 25.32
CA ALA A 255 -14.44 21.24 25.74
C ALA A 255 -13.83 22.41 26.55
N SER A 256 -14.31 23.63 26.31
CA SER A 256 -13.93 24.81 27.10
C SER A 256 -14.63 24.82 28.47
N SER A 257 -15.88 24.37 28.55
CA SER A 257 -16.64 24.25 29.79
C SER A 257 -16.08 23.15 30.72
N ASP A 258 -15.72 21.98 30.17
CA ASP A 258 -15.11 20.89 30.94
C ASP A 258 -13.75 21.28 31.55
N LYS A 259 -12.97 22.12 30.85
CA LYS A 259 -11.72 22.67 31.39
C LYS A 259 -11.93 23.71 32.49
N ALA A 260 -13.03 24.46 32.45
CA ALA A 260 -13.35 25.46 33.47
C ALA A 260 -13.84 24.83 34.79
N HIS A 261 -14.43 23.64 34.74
CA HIS A 261 -14.87 22.88 35.92
C HIS A 261 -13.78 22.00 36.55
N ALA A 262 -12.65 21.82 35.88
CA ALA A 262 -11.52 21.00 36.36
C ALA A 262 -10.42 21.81 37.11
N VAL A 263 -10.68 23.09 37.40
CA VAL A 263 -9.84 24.00 38.22
C VAL A 263 -10.57 24.30 39.52
#